data_AF-A0A3N5SXR9-F1
#
_entry.id   AF-A0A3N5SXR9-F1
#
_cell.length_a   1.000
_cell.length_b   1.000
_cell.length_c   1.000
_cell.angle_alpha   90.00
_cell.angle_beta   90.00
_cell.angle_gamma   90.00
#
_symmetry.space_group_name_H-M   'P 1'
#
loop_
_entity.id
_entity.type
_entity.pdbx_description
1 polymer ?
#
loop_
_entity_poly.entity_id
_entity_poly.type
_entity_poly.pdbx_seq_one_letter_code
_entity_poly.pdbx_strand_id
1 'polypeptide(L)'
;MAKRAIETIREKNIIINSIIEMMLARNNFLICGHKSPDEDCIASMVAFAILLTKFDKFPQIYLPGSIPGSLQYLVNICKYNSIRIVSGKQRIVNSIDAIVICDTPKRSMLDISPKIARMMNNDAIVKIEIDHHLGGDSDYIGMPAYSLVTAASSASELVGFLALKLRSRKMILNKYLISDPFSRNFVLAILTGILGDTQKGQFLKSRREKKFYDIFSGMYNSILERMTVRDTNFTNMEQIFRELQHLTEREVACYEYINSRRQFSDSIGYVILHEDDMEHLYSEFDNEIITTVTKAIANTLAEKSGRLSLICFADGTGDEKLVQFRMRRGHLFRSFDLRDV
;
A
#
# COMPACT_ATOMS: atom_id res chain seq x y z
N MET A 1 7.14 20.81 -2.47
CA MET A 1 7.11 21.19 -1.04
C MET A 1 7.10 19.92 -0.19
N ALA A 2 8.03 19.77 0.74
CA ALA A 2 8.09 18.55 1.55
C ALA A 2 6.78 18.27 2.30
N LYS A 3 6.33 17.01 2.34
CA LYS A 3 5.11 16.60 3.03
C LYS A 3 5.22 16.84 4.53
N ARG A 4 4.16 17.43 5.10
CA ARG A 4 4.07 17.72 6.53
C ARG A 4 2.80 17.13 7.11
N ALA A 5 2.86 16.75 8.37
CA ALA A 5 1.68 16.30 9.09
C ALA A 5 0.69 17.45 9.23
N ILE A 6 -0.59 17.19 8.95
CA ILE A 6 -1.68 18.10 9.31
C ILE A 6 -1.66 18.36 10.82
N GLU A 7 -1.59 19.65 11.20
CA GLU A 7 -1.33 20.04 12.59
C GLU A 7 -2.60 20.00 13.45
N THR A 8 -3.75 20.37 12.87
CA THR A 8 -4.99 20.53 13.63
C THR A 8 -6.11 19.60 13.19
N ILE A 9 -6.98 19.22 14.14
CA ILE A 9 -8.20 18.46 13.84
C ILE A 9 -9.11 19.25 12.89
N ARG A 10 -9.16 20.58 13.01
CA ARG A 10 -9.95 21.46 12.15
C ARG A 10 -9.49 21.36 10.70
N GLU A 11 -8.20 21.52 10.45
CA GLU A 11 -7.60 21.41 9.12
C GLU A 11 -7.84 20.01 8.52
N LYS A 12 -7.62 18.95 9.30
CA LYS A 12 -7.90 17.57 8.86
C LYS A 12 -9.36 17.39 8.45
N ASN A 13 -10.30 17.95 9.22
CA ASN A 13 -11.72 17.86 8.90
C ASN A 13 -12.08 18.68 7.65
N ILE A 14 -11.44 19.84 7.41
CA ILE A 14 -11.66 20.63 6.20
C ILE A 14 -11.25 19.81 4.97
N ILE A 15 -10.04 19.24 4.96
CA ILE A 15 -9.56 18.39 3.85
C ILE A 15 -10.51 17.21 3.63
N ILE A 16 -10.92 16.52 4.70
CA ILE A 16 -11.88 15.41 4.61
C ILE A 16 -13.22 15.86 4.03
N ASN A 17 -13.72 17.04 4.42
CA ASN A 17 -14.95 17.60 3.86
C ASN A 17 -14.79 17.83 2.35
N SER A 18 -13.70 18.46 1.94
CA SER A 18 -13.41 18.74 0.53
C SER A 18 -13.30 17.46 -0.30
N ILE A 19 -12.66 16.41 0.23
CA ILE A 19 -12.61 15.10 -0.43
C ILE A 19 -14.01 14.50 -0.57
N ILE A 20 -14.82 14.52 0.49
CA ILE A 20 -16.20 13.99 0.45
C ILE A 20 -17.05 14.77 -0.55
N GLU A 21 -16.96 16.10 -0.57
CA GLU A 21 -17.68 16.94 -1.54
C GLU A 21 -17.25 16.62 -2.98
N MET A 22 -15.94 16.42 -3.21
CA MET A 22 -15.43 16.01 -4.51
C MET A 22 -15.96 14.64 -4.94
N MET A 23 -15.98 13.66 -4.03
CA MET A 23 -16.56 12.34 -4.27
C MET A 23 -18.02 12.45 -4.69
N LEU A 24 -18.81 13.32 -4.04
CA LEU A 24 -20.23 13.48 -4.33
C LEU A 24 -20.48 14.25 -5.63
N ALA A 25 -19.66 15.25 -5.94
CA ALA A 25 -19.84 16.15 -7.08
C ALA A 25 -19.35 15.58 -8.42
N ARG A 26 -18.39 14.65 -8.41
CA ARG A 26 -17.79 14.06 -9.62
C ARG A 26 -18.21 12.61 -9.81
N ASN A 27 -17.98 12.06 -11.00
CA ASN A 27 -18.47 10.72 -11.34
C ASN A 27 -17.35 9.76 -11.73
N ASN A 28 -16.36 10.22 -12.49
CA ASN A 28 -15.33 9.36 -13.04
C ASN A 28 -13.99 9.60 -12.33
N PHE A 29 -13.50 8.55 -11.67
CA PHE A 29 -12.28 8.61 -10.88
C PHE A 29 -11.23 7.67 -11.46
N LEU A 30 -9.99 8.14 -11.52
CA LEU A 30 -8.83 7.28 -11.74
C LEU A 30 -8.06 7.18 -10.43
N ILE A 31 -7.63 5.98 -10.06
CA ILE A 31 -6.90 5.73 -8.82
C ILE A 31 -5.54 5.17 -9.19
N CYS A 32 -4.47 5.73 -8.62
CA CYS A 32 -3.09 5.37 -8.89
C CYS A 32 -2.30 5.28 -7.58
N GLY A 33 -1.20 4.55 -7.61
CA GLY A 33 -0.28 4.43 -6.49
C GLY A 33 1.18 4.46 -6.93
N HIS A 34 2.07 4.03 -6.04
CA HIS A 34 3.50 4.02 -6.30
C HIS A 34 3.92 2.84 -7.20
N LYS A 35 5.11 2.96 -7.81
CA LYS A 35 5.80 1.90 -8.56
C LYS A 35 6.09 0.71 -7.66
N SER A 36 5.93 -0.50 -8.19
CA SER A 36 6.01 -1.75 -7.42
C SER A 36 5.11 -1.71 -6.18
N PRO A 37 3.78 -1.55 -6.39
CA PRO A 37 2.82 -1.30 -5.32
C PRO A 37 2.81 -2.46 -4.32
N ASP A 38 2.90 -2.13 -3.04
CA ASP A 38 2.83 -3.11 -1.96
C ASP A 38 1.39 -3.34 -1.46
N GLU A 39 1.25 -4.07 -0.36
CA GLU A 39 -0.03 -4.41 0.23
C GLU A 39 -0.86 -3.17 0.58
N ASP A 40 -0.26 -2.11 1.14
CA ASP A 40 -0.99 -0.92 1.55
C ASP A 40 -1.39 -0.05 0.39
N CYS A 41 -0.50 0.13 -0.58
CA CYS A 41 -0.80 0.81 -1.81
C CYS A 41 -2.00 0.19 -2.53
N ILE A 42 -1.99 -1.12 -2.77
CA ILE A 42 -3.11 -1.80 -3.45
C ILE A 42 -4.37 -1.76 -2.59
N ALA A 43 -4.27 -2.07 -1.30
CA ALA A 43 -5.39 -2.07 -0.37
C ALA A 43 -6.10 -0.71 -0.29
N SER A 44 -5.35 0.37 -0.14
CA SER A 44 -5.90 1.72 -0.03
C SER A 44 -6.57 2.18 -1.32
N MET A 45 -5.99 1.84 -2.50
CA MET A 45 -6.64 2.06 -3.79
C MET A 45 -7.97 1.32 -3.91
N VAL A 46 -8.00 0.04 -3.53
CA VAL A 46 -9.21 -0.81 -3.57
C VAL A 46 -10.27 -0.32 -2.59
N ALA A 47 -9.88 0.01 -1.36
CA ALA A 47 -10.79 0.54 -0.34
C ALA A 47 -11.43 1.86 -0.79
N PHE A 48 -10.64 2.79 -1.36
CA PHE A 48 -11.16 4.06 -1.86
C PHE A 48 -12.13 3.83 -3.03
N ALA A 49 -11.80 2.91 -3.94
CA ALA A 49 -12.67 2.54 -5.05
C ALA A 49 -14.01 1.95 -4.57
N ILE A 50 -14.02 1.05 -3.58
CA ILE A 50 -15.25 0.50 -3.00
C ILE A 50 -16.10 1.60 -2.35
N LEU A 51 -15.45 2.57 -1.71
CA LEU A 51 -16.16 3.70 -1.13
C LEU A 51 -16.84 4.54 -2.22
N LEU A 52 -16.16 4.79 -3.34
CA LEU A 52 -16.71 5.48 -4.50
C LEU A 52 -17.90 4.73 -5.13
N THR A 53 -17.81 3.41 -5.31
CA THR A 53 -18.91 2.64 -5.92
C THR A 53 -20.19 2.67 -5.09
N LYS A 54 -20.09 2.79 -3.76
CA LYS A 54 -21.25 2.98 -2.87
C LYS A 54 -22.04 4.26 -3.15
N PHE A 55 -21.42 5.27 -3.75
CA PHE A 55 -22.06 6.53 -4.15
C PHE A 55 -22.38 6.58 -5.65
N ASP A 56 -22.51 5.42 -6.30
CA ASP A 56 -22.79 5.27 -7.73
C ASP A 56 -21.75 5.97 -8.63
N LYS A 57 -20.49 5.95 -8.20
CA LYS A 57 -19.36 6.52 -8.95
C LYS A 57 -18.64 5.45 -9.77
N PHE A 58 -17.86 5.89 -10.75
CA PHE A 58 -17.14 5.04 -11.71
C PHE A 58 -15.62 5.11 -11.48
N PRO A 59 -15.09 4.41 -10.46
CA PRO A 59 -13.65 4.32 -10.25
C PRO A 59 -12.98 3.36 -11.23
N GLN A 60 -11.79 3.74 -11.68
CA GLN A 60 -10.85 2.90 -12.42
C GLN A 60 -9.53 2.87 -11.64
N ILE A 61 -9.00 1.68 -11.32
CA ILE A 61 -7.70 1.54 -10.68
C ILE A 61 -6.65 1.25 -11.75
N TYR A 62 -5.58 2.04 -11.79
CA TYR A 62 -4.43 1.77 -12.63
C TYR A 62 -3.43 0.88 -11.89
N LEU A 63 -3.14 -0.29 -12.47
CA LEU A 63 -2.12 -1.22 -11.98
C LEU A 63 -1.17 -1.55 -13.14
N PRO A 64 0.15 -1.39 -12.97
CA PRO A 64 1.11 -1.45 -14.08
C PRO A 64 1.49 -2.85 -14.55
N GLY A 65 1.19 -3.90 -13.79
CA GLY A 65 1.72 -5.24 -14.05
C GLY A 65 1.00 -6.35 -13.30
N SER A 66 1.75 -7.43 -13.02
CA SER A 66 1.32 -8.53 -12.18
C SER A 66 1.10 -8.06 -10.75
N ILE A 67 0.19 -8.73 -10.05
CA ILE A 67 -0.09 -8.50 -8.64
C ILE A 67 0.35 -9.76 -7.91
N PRO A 68 1.04 -9.67 -6.77
CA PRO A 68 1.44 -10.84 -6.00
C PRO A 68 0.25 -11.78 -5.74
N GLY A 69 0.51 -13.09 -5.75
CA GLY A 69 -0.54 -14.09 -5.56
C GLY A 69 -1.32 -13.88 -4.24
N SER A 70 -0.59 -13.52 -3.19
CA SER A 70 -1.15 -13.16 -1.87
C SER A 70 -2.09 -11.96 -1.89
N LEU A 71 -2.09 -11.14 -2.95
CA LEU A 71 -2.98 -9.98 -3.12
C LEU A 71 -4.06 -10.18 -4.20
N GLN A 72 -4.10 -11.36 -4.82
CA GLN A 72 -5.05 -11.67 -5.90
C GLN A 72 -6.51 -11.60 -5.43
N TYR A 73 -6.78 -11.79 -4.13
CA TYR A 73 -8.13 -11.61 -3.58
C TYR A 73 -8.62 -10.16 -3.66
N LEU A 74 -7.74 -9.14 -3.59
CA LEU A 74 -8.12 -7.73 -3.77
C LEU A 74 -8.58 -7.46 -5.21
N VAL A 75 -7.95 -8.11 -6.19
CA VAL A 75 -8.39 -8.04 -7.60
C VAL A 75 -9.77 -8.66 -7.78
N ASN A 76 -10.02 -9.79 -7.11
CA ASN A 76 -11.33 -10.44 -7.14
C ASN A 76 -12.40 -9.57 -6.46
N ILE A 77 -12.04 -8.84 -5.40
CA ILE A 77 -12.89 -7.82 -4.79
C ILE A 77 -13.22 -6.70 -5.78
N CYS A 78 -12.25 -6.22 -6.57
CA CYS A 78 -12.52 -5.23 -7.62
C CYS A 78 -13.54 -5.75 -8.62
N LYS A 79 -13.34 -6.98 -9.13
CA LYS A 79 -14.29 -7.62 -10.07
C LYS A 79 -15.70 -7.72 -9.46
N TYR A 80 -15.81 -8.18 -8.21
CA TYR A 80 -17.08 -8.31 -7.51
C TYR A 80 -17.81 -6.98 -7.33
N ASN A 81 -17.08 -5.90 -7.06
CA ASN A 81 -17.65 -4.56 -6.88
C ASN A 81 -17.73 -3.77 -8.19
N SER A 82 -17.57 -4.42 -9.35
CA SER A 82 -17.58 -3.77 -10.68
C SER A 82 -16.56 -2.63 -10.83
N ILE A 83 -15.44 -2.70 -10.10
CA ILE A 83 -14.34 -1.75 -10.20
C ILE A 83 -13.44 -2.18 -11.34
N ARG A 84 -13.26 -1.29 -12.32
CA ARG A 84 -12.42 -1.56 -13.48
C ARG A 84 -10.95 -1.40 -13.11
N ILE A 85 -10.16 -2.43 -13.36
CA ILE A 85 -8.70 -2.35 -13.33
C ILE A 85 -8.22 -2.06 -14.75
N VAL A 86 -7.31 -1.10 -14.90
CA VAL A 86 -6.66 -0.75 -16.16
C VAL A 86 -5.16 -0.95 -16.03
N SER A 87 -4.57 -1.71 -16.95
CA SER A 87 -3.13 -1.97 -16.99
C SER A 87 -2.54 -1.81 -18.40
N GLY A 88 -1.27 -1.44 -18.49
CA GLY A 88 -0.53 -1.33 -19.75
C GLY A 88 -1.26 -0.52 -20.83
N LYS A 89 -1.61 -1.17 -21.94
CA LYS A 89 -2.30 -0.55 -23.09
C LYS A 89 -3.82 -0.46 -22.93
N GLN A 90 -4.40 -0.97 -21.85
CA GLN A 90 -5.84 -0.93 -21.65
C GLN A 90 -6.34 0.51 -21.60
N ARG A 91 -7.46 0.75 -22.31
CA ARG A 91 -8.01 2.09 -22.44
C ARG A 91 -8.69 2.52 -21.14
N ILE A 92 -8.23 3.64 -20.58
CA ILE A 92 -9.00 4.45 -19.63
C ILE A 92 -10.26 4.94 -20.35
N VAL A 93 -11.42 4.58 -19.80
CA VAL A 93 -12.75 4.90 -20.34
C VAL A 93 -13.27 6.17 -19.66
N ASN A 94 -14.14 6.90 -20.36
CA ASN A 94 -14.70 8.20 -19.93
C ASN A 94 -13.65 9.32 -19.76
N SER A 95 -14.13 10.56 -19.65
CA SER A 95 -13.34 11.67 -19.13
C SER A 95 -13.11 11.45 -17.63
N ILE A 96 -11.89 11.69 -17.15
CA ILE A 96 -11.57 11.60 -15.72
C ILE A 96 -11.79 12.95 -15.07
N ASP A 97 -12.57 12.98 -13.99
CA ASP A 97 -12.88 14.19 -13.22
C ASP A 97 -11.86 14.41 -12.10
N ALA A 98 -11.40 13.32 -11.49
CA ALA A 98 -10.42 13.34 -10.42
C ALA A 98 -9.48 12.14 -10.47
N ILE A 99 -8.23 12.36 -10.06
CA ILE A 99 -7.22 11.33 -9.83
C ILE A 99 -6.99 11.22 -8.33
N VAL A 100 -7.13 10.01 -7.78
CA VAL A 100 -6.79 9.69 -6.40
C VAL A 100 -5.41 9.04 -6.39
N ILE A 101 -4.48 9.64 -5.67
CA ILE A 101 -3.13 9.11 -5.45
C ILE A 101 -3.09 8.49 -4.06
N CYS A 102 -2.86 7.19 -4.01
CA CYS A 102 -2.71 6.46 -2.76
C CYS A 102 -1.25 6.12 -2.52
N ASP A 103 -0.82 6.27 -1.26
CA ASP A 103 0.42 5.70 -0.73
C ASP A 103 1.66 6.00 -1.58
N THR A 104 1.81 7.23 -2.06
CA THR A 104 2.91 7.58 -2.97
C THR A 104 3.71 8.73 -2.38
N PRO A 105 4.99 8.51 -2.00
CA PRO A 105 5.79 9.54 -1.33
C PRO A 105 6.01 10.79 -2.17
N LYS A 106 6.24 10.62 -3.49
CA LYS A 106 6.57 11.72 -4.42
C LYS A 106 6.20 11.38 -5.85
N ARG A 107 6.05 12.41 -6.68
CA ARG A 107 5.58 12.28 -8.07
C ARG A 107 6.41 11.34 -8.95
N SER A 108 7.72 11.28 -8.76
CA SER A 108 8.60 10.38 -9.55
C SER A 108 8.40 8.89 -9.24
N MET A 109 7.78 8.58 -8.09
CA MET A 109 7.43 7.23 -7.67
C MET A 109 6.04 6.81 -8.10
N LEU A 110 5.22 7.70 -8.69
CA LEU A 110 3.94 7.29 -9.25
C LEU A 110 4.14 6.25 -10.35
N ASP A 111 3.32 5.21 -10.31
CA ASP A 111 3.19 4.32 -11.44
C ASP A 111 2.08 4.80 -12.37
N ILE A 112 2.48 5.39 -13.49
CA ILE A 112 1.57 6.03 -14.43
C ILE A 112 2.05 5.86 -15.87
N SER A 113 1.09 5.62 -16.78
CA SER A 113 1.36 5.66 -18.22
C SER A 113 1.54 7.11 -18.71
N PRO A 114 2.16 7.34 -19.89
CA PRO A 114 2.26 8.67 -20.48
C PRO A 114 0.91 9.40 -20.64
N LYS A 115 -0.18 8.64 -20.84
CA LYS A 115 -1.54 9.20 -20.88
C LYS A 115 -1.96 9.76 -19.53
N ILE A 116 -1.69 9.04 -18.44
CA ILE A 116 -2.01 9.49 -17.08
C ILE A 116 -1.10 10.65 -16.69
N ALA A 117 0.18 10.64 -17.09
CA ALA A 117 1.09 11.77 -16.88
C ALA A 117 0.56 13.07 -17.49
N ARG A 118 -0.06 13.03 -18.68
CA ARG A 118 -0.76 14.19 -19.26
C ARG A 118 -1.99 14.62 -18.44
N MET A 119 -2.78 13.67 -17.94
CA MET A 119 -3.93 13.98 -17.06
C MET A 119 -3.48 14.62 -15.74
N MET A 120 -2.34 14.17 -15.18
CA MET A 120 -1.73 14.76 -13.98
C MET A 120 -1.31 16.22 -14.19
N ASN A 121 -1.06 16.65 -15.44
CA ASN A 121 -0.74 18.04 -15.79
C ASN A 121 -1.98 18.88 -16.15
N ASN A 122 -3.19 18.31 -16.17
CA ASN A 122 -4.40 19.04 -16.50
C ASN A 122 -5.10 19.55 -15.24
N ASP A 123 -5.09 20.86 -14.99
CA ASP A 123 -5.66 21.48 -13.78
C ASP A 123 -7.18 21.34 -13.65
N ALA A 124 -7.89 21.01 -14.73
CA ALA A 124 -9.32 20.70 -14.66
C ALA A 124 -9.61 19.36 -13.94
N ILE A 125 -8.60 18.49 -13.85
CA ILE A 125 -8.70 17.21 -13.14
C ILE A 125 -8.20 17.43 -11.72
N VAL A 126 -9.03 17.12 -10.72
CA VAL A 126 -8.67 17.28 -9.31
C VAL A 126 -7.72 16.16 -8.88
N LYS A 127 -6.65 16.49 -8.14
CA LYS A 127 -5.72 15.48 -7.60
C LYS A 127 -5.97 15.36 -6.11
N ILE A 128 -6.56 14.24 -5.71
CA ILE A 128 -6.78 13.86 -4.31
C ILE A 128 -5.60 13.01 -3.89
N GLU A 129 -5.01 13.27 -2.73
CA GLU A 129 -3.86 12.51 -2.24
C GLU A 129 -4.15 11.95 -0.86
N ILE A 130 -3.93 10.65 -0.69
CA ILE A 130 -4.06 9.91 0.55
C ILE A 130 -2.71 9.25 0.82
N ASP A 131 -1.93 9.80 1.75
CA ASP A 131 -0.58 9.33 1.98
C ASP A 131 -0.12 9.56 3.42
N HIS A 132 0.76 8.71 3.91
CA HIS A 132 1.28 8.76 5.28
C HIS A 132 2.81 8.97 5.34
N HIS A 133 3.47 9.03 4.18
CA HIS A 133 4.89 9.34 4.08
C HIS A 133 5.15 10.83 4.40
N LEU A 134 5.95 11.09 5.44
CA LEU A 134 6.28 12.43 5.91
C LEU A 134 7.78 12.66 5.95
N GLY A 135 8.21 13.90 5.68
CA GLY A 135 9.63 14.29 5.71
C GLY A 135 10.46 13.62 4.61
N GLY A 136 11.78 13.58 4.80
CA GLY A 136 12.70 13.07 3.78
C GLY A 136 12.59 13.83 2.45
N ASP A 137 12.57 13.10 1.35
CA ASP A 137 12.40 13.60 -0.02
C ASP A 137 10.96 13.48 -0.55
N SER A 138 10.00 13.22 0.34
CA SER A 138 8.58 13.16 -0.02
C SER A 138 8.03 14.55 -0.40
N ASP A 139 7.19 14.62 -1.43
CA ASP A 139 6.64 15.87 -1.95
C ASP A 139 5.18 15.68 -2.34
N TYR A 140 4.34 16.67 -2.03
CA TYR A 140 2.93 16.68 -2.37
C TYR A 140 2.69 16.44 -3.86
N ILE A 141 1.79 15.51 -4.14
CA ILE A 141 1.34 15.17 -5.49
C ILE A 141 -0.06 15.75 -5.72
N GLY A 142 -0.88 15.72 -4.67
CA GLY A 142 -2.25 16.21 -4.67
C GLY A 142 -2.34 17.73 -4.64
N MET A 143 -3.57 18.20 -4.86
CA MET A 143 -3.91 19.60 -4.65
C MET A 143 -4.11 19.85 -3.14
N PRO A 144 -3.61 20.98 -2.57
CA PRO A 144 -3.58 21.20 -1.11
C PRO A 144 -4.92 20.97 -0.38
N ALA A 145 -6.05 21.39 -0.97
CA ALA A 145 -7.38 21.22 -0.37
C ALA A 145 -7.87 19.76 -0.33
N TYR A 146 -7.20 18.86 -1.05
CA TYR A 146 -7.58 17.45 -1.24
C TYR A 146 -6.46 16.48 -0.85
N SER A 147 -5.41 16.96 -0.18
CA SER A 147 -4.28 16.14 0.28
C SER A 147 -4.45 15.76 1.74
N LEU A 148 -5.02 14.58 2.00
CA LEU A 148 -5.05 13.96 3.33
C LEU A 148 -3.70 13.28 3.58
N VAL A 149 -2.70 14.10 3.91
CA VAL A 149 -1.32 13.68 4.16
C VAL A 149 -0.97 13.92 5.63
N THR A 150 -0.84 12.85 6.42
CA THR A 150 -0.55 12.96 7.85
C THR A 150 -0.05 11.65 8.43
N ALA A 151 0.48 11.70 9.65
CA ALA A 151 0.97 10.50 10.33
C ALA A 151 -0.17 9.50 10.58
N ALA A 152 -0.01 8.30 10.04
CA ALA A 152 -0.90 7.16 10.16
C ALA A 152 -0.09 5.86 10.00
N SER A 153 -0.64 4.74 10.45
CA SER A 153 0.03 3.44 10.34
C SER A 153 0.06 2.88 8.91
N SER A 154 -0.71 3.48 7.99
CA SER A 154 -0.88 3.11 6.59
C SER A 154 -1.75 4.17 5.89
N ALA A 155 -1.66 4.27 4.56
CA ALA A 155 -2.64 4.98 3.73
C ALA A 155 -4.04 4.35 3.87
N SER A 156 -4.15 3.03 4.04
CA SER A 156 -5.41 2.35 4.31
C SER A 156 -6.09 2.86 5.60
N GLU A 157 -5.35 3.14 6.67
CA GLU A 157 -5.89 3.77 7.87
C GLU A 157 -6.57 5.12 7.55
N LEU A 158 -5.96 5.93 6.68
CA LEU A 158 -6.50 7.23 6.27
C LEU A 158 -7.82 7.09 5.49
N VAL A 159 -7.90 6.10 4.58
CA VAL A 159 -9.16 5.77 3.87
C VAL A 159 -10.22 5.27 4.86
N GLY A 160 -9.83 4.46 5.85
CA GLY A 160 -10.71 4.01 6.92
C GLY A 160 -11.24 5.17 7.77
N PHE A 161 -10.38 6.15 8.08
CA PHE A 161 -10.75 7.36 8.80
C PHE A 161 -11.72 8.24 8.00
N LEU A 162 -11.51 8.36 6.69
CA LEU A 162 -12.45 9.02 5.78
C LEU A 162 -13.84 8.35 5.83
N ALA A 163 -13.89 7.01 5.76
CA ALA A 163 -15.13 6.25 5.86
C ALA A 163 -15.83 6.42 7.23
N LEU A 164 -15.06 6.51 8.33
CA LEU A 164 -15.63 6.80 9.66
C LEU A 164 -16.29 8.18 9.70
N LYS A 165 -15.64 9.19 9.12
CA LYS A 165 -16.21 10.54 9.02
C LYS A 165 -17.47 10.54 8.16
N LEU A 166 -17.50 9.78 7.06
CA LEU A 166 -18.70 9.57 6.25
C LEU A 166 -19.82 8.86 7.04
N ARG A 167 -19.52 7.85 7.86
CA ARG A 167 -20.51 7.10 8.67
C ARG A 167 -21.35 8.00 9.59
N SER A 168 -20.76 9.11 10.03
CA SER A 168 -21.43 10.12 10.86
C SER A 168 -22.40 11.04 10.08
N ARG A 169 -22.32 11.07 8.74
CA ARG A 169 -23.13 11.94 7.87
C ARG A 169 -24.39 11.23 7.39
N LYS A 170 -25.31 10.95 8.32
CA LYS A 170 -26.54 10.19 8.05
C LYS A 170 -27.38 10.75 6.90
N MET A 171 -27.50 12.07 6.78
CA MET A 171 -28.25 12.69 5.67
C MET A 171 -27.65 12.36 4.29
N ILE A 172 -26.32 12.41 4.16
CA ILE A 172 -25.64 12.08 2.91
C ILE A 172 -25.82 10.59 2.61
N LEU A 173 -25.59 9.72 3.59
CA LEU A 173 -25.71 8.27 3.41
C LEU A 173 -27.13 7.86 3.00
N ASN A 174 -28.15 8.41 3.67
CA ASN A 174 -29.55 8.14 3.38
C ASN A 174 -29.93 8.59 1.95
N LYS A 175 -29.38 9.71 1.46
CA LYS A 175 -29.62 10.18 0.10
C LYS A 175 -29.19 9.17 -0.97
N TYR A 176 -28.14 8.39 -0.70
CA TYR A 176 -27.62 7.36 -1.59
C TYR A 176 -28.05 5.94 -1.17
N LEU A 177 -29.02 5.81 -0.25
CA LEU A 177 -29.49 4.52 0.27
C LEU A 177 -28.38 3.65 0.88
N ILE A 178 -27.33 4.29 1.42
CA ILE A 178 -26.21 3.61 2.07
C ILE A 178 -26.54 3.48 3.56
N SER A 179 -26.79 2.26 4.03
CA SER A 179 -27.00 2.01 5.47
C SER A 179 -25.70 2.15 6.28
N ASP A 180 -24.62 1.57 5.76
CA ASP A 180 -23.29 1.65 6.35
C ASP A 180 -22.20 1.71 5.24
N PRO A 181 -21.26 2.68 5.29
CA PRO A 181 -20.11 2.69 4.38
C PRO A 181 -19.19 1.48 4.57
N PHE A 182 -19.19 0.82 5.73
CA PHE A 182 -18.35 -0.36 5.97
C PHE A 182 -18.99 -1.62 5.40
N SER A 183 -18.61 -2.01 4.18
CA SER A 183 -18.86 -3.35 3.65
C SER A 183 -17.76 -4.32 4.08
N ARG A 184 -18.03 -5.63 4.04
CA ARG A 184 -17.02 -6.67 4.31
C ARG A 184 -15.77 -6.47 3.47
N ASN A 185 -15.94 -6.28 2.16
CA ASN A 185 -14.83 -6.13 1.21
C ASN A 185 -14.06 -4.82 1.44
N PHE A 186 -14.74 -3.74 1.84
CA PHE A 186 -14.07 -2.50 2.24
C PHE A 186 -13.19 -2.72 3.47
N VAL A 187 -13.75 -3.33 4.53
CA VAL A 187 -13.04 -3.59 5.79
C VAL A 187 -11.86 -4.55 5.57
N LEU A 188 -12.05 -5.60 4.77
CA LEU A 188 -10.99 -6.52 4.38
C LEU A 188 -9.84 -5.78 3.71
N ALA A 189 -10.11 -4.93 2.71
CA ALA A 189 -9.08 -4.12 2.06
C ALA A 189 -8.35 -3.20 3.06
N ILE A 190 -9.07 -2.49 3.93
CA ILE A 190 -8.45 -1.63 4.95
C ILE A 190 -7.51 -2.42 5.87
N LEU A 191 -7.93 -3.60 6.33
CA LEU A 191 -7.11 -4.46 7.19
C LEU A 191 -5.88 -4.99 6.47
N THR A 192 -6.00 -5.35 5.19
CA THR A 192 -4.87 -5.78 4.37
C THR A 192 -3.74 -4.74 4.38
N GLY A 193 -4.06 -3.47 4.11
CA GLY A 193 -3.04 -2.43 4.06
C GLY A 193 -2.44 -2.11 5.42
N ILE A 194 -3.28 -2.02 6.47
CA ILE A 194 -2.80 -1.84 7.85
C ILE A 194 -1.83 -2.97 8.24
N LEU A 195 -2.13 -4.23 7.90
CA LEU A 195 -1.30 -5.38 8.26
C LEU A 195 0.00 -5.43 7.45
N GLY A 196 -0.06 -5.13 6.16
CA GLY A 196 1.12 -5.08 5.28
C GLY A 196 2.16 -4.08 5.78
N ASP A 197 1.69 -2.87 6.10
CA ASP A 197 2.58 -1.75 6.42
C ASP A 197 3.14 -1.81 7.85
N THR A 198 2.37 -2.38 8.78
CA THR A 198 2.76 -2.45 10.20
C THR A 198 3.43 -3.76 10.59
N GLN A 199 3.33 -4.81 9.76
CA GLN A 199 3.61 -6.20 10.12
C GLN A 199 3.00 -6.59 11.47
N LYS A 200 1.68 -6.39 11.60
CA LYS A 200 0.92 -6.67 12.83
C LYS A 200 1.40 -5.85 14.04
N GLY A 201 1.78 -4.59 13.79
CA GLY A 201 2.20 -3.63 14.82
C GLY A 201 3.70 -3.65 15.17
N GLN A 202 4.51 -4.51 14.54
CA GLN A 202 5.96 -4.59 14.78
C GLN A 202 6.70 -3.32 14.36
N PHE A 203 6.23 -2.60 13.35
CA PHE A 203 6.91 -1.41 12.83
C PHE A 203 6.43 -0.07 13.40
N LEU A 204 5.51 -0.09 14.37
CA LEU A 204 4.96 1.13 14.97
C LEU A 204 5.97 1.81 15.90
N LYS A 205 6.28 3.09 15.62
CA LYS A 205 7.37 3.83 16.26
C LYS A 205 6.92 4.55 17.53
N SER A 206 5.72 5.09 17.54
CA SER A 206 5.20 5.92 18.63
C SER A 206 4.06 5.25 19.41
N ARG A 207 3.88 5.67 20.69
CA ARG A 207 2.72 5.24 21.50
C ARG A 207 1.39 5.63 20.87
N ARG A 208 1.37 6.76 20.16
CA ARG A 208 0.18 7.26 19.47
C ARG A 208 -0.19 6.30 18.33
N GLU A 209 0.75 5.98 17.44
CA GLU A 209 0.53 5.04 16.34
C GLU A 209 0.06 3.68 16.86
N LYS A 210 0.69 3.13 17.91
CA LYS A 210 0.24 1.88 18.56
C LYS A 210 -1.21 1.95 19.02
N LYS A 211 -1.58 3.01 19.73
CA LYS A 211 -2.96 3.19 20.20
C LYS A 211 -3.96 3.30 19.05
N PHE A 212 -3.63 4.04 17.99
CA PHE A 212 -4.52 4.18 16.82
C PHE A 212 -4.63 2.86 16.04
N TYR A 213 -3.52 2.17 15.85
CA TYR A 213 -3.49 0.82 15.28
C TYR A 213 -4.39 -0.13 16.06
N ASP A 214 -4.24 -0.23 17.39
CA ASP A 214 -5.04 -1.14 18.22
C ASP A 214 -6.55 -0.82 18.12
N ILE A 215 -6.91 0.47 18.14
CA ILE A 215 -8.30 0.92 18.03
C ILE A 215 -8.87 0.57 16.65
N PHE A 216 -8.18 0.93 15.56
CA PHE A 216 -8.69 0.76 14.22
C PHE A 216 -8.68 -0.70 13.79
N SER A 217 -7.56 -1.41 13.97
CA SER A 217 -7.43 -2.82 13.63
C SER A 217 -8.44 -3.68 14.41
N GLY A 218 -8.61 -3.45 15.72
CA GLY A 218 -9.60 -4.14 16.54
C GLY A 218 -11.04 -3.88 16.08
N MET A 219 -11.39 -2.61 15.85
CA MET A 219 -12.72 -2.25 15.35
C MET A 219 -13.01 -2.89 13.98
N TYR A 220 -12.07 -2.82 13.04
CA TYR A 220 -12.22 -3.38 11.71
C TYR A 220 -12.28 -4.91 11.74
N ASN A 221 -11.46 -5.57 12.56
CA ASN A 221 -11.53 -7.02 12.74
C ASN A 221 -12.91 -7.46 13.26
N SER A 222 -13.45 -6.77 14.27
CA SER A 222 -14.79 -7.09 14.78
C SER A 222 -15.90 -6.82 13.75
N ILE A 223 -15.72 -5.89 12.81
CA ILE A 223 -16.67 -5.73 11.70
C ILE A 223 -16.53 -6.89 10.71
N LEU A 224 -15.30 -7.26 10.34
CA LEU A 224 -15.03 -8.36 9.40
C LEU A 224 -15.60 -9.69 9.91
N GLU A 225 -15.37 -10.02 11.18
CA GLU A 225 -15.86 -11.24 11.82
C GLU A 225 -17.39 -11.31 11.77
N ARG A 226 -18.07 -10.22 12.11
CA ARG A 226 -19.55 -10.16 12.10
C ARG A 226 -20.16 -10.22 10.71
N MET A 227 -19.47 -9.71 9.69
CA MET A 227 -19.97 -9.65 8.31
C MET A 227 -19.64 -10.90 7.48
N THR A 228 -18.78 -11.78 7.97
CA THR A 228 -18.36 -12.97 7.22
C THR A 228 -19.22 -14.16 7.58
N VAL A 229 -20.02 -14.62 6.62
CA VAL A 229 -20.98 -15.73 6.82
C VAL A 229 -20.43 -17.08 6.34
N ARG A 230 -19.55 -17.09 5.34
CA ARG A 230 -18.97 -18.31 4.76
C ARG A 230 -17.58 -18.56 5.34
N ASP A 231 -17.34 -19.77 5.82
CA ASP A 231 -16.07 -20.17 6.43
C ASP A 231 -14.89 -20.19 5.45
N THR A 232 -15.16 -20.27 4.14
CA THR A 232 -14.13 -20.22 3.10
C THR A 232 -13.57 -18.81 2.85
N ASN A 233 -14.18 -17.79 3.43
CA ASN A 233 -13.75 -16.40 3.31
C ASN A 233 -12.87 -15.99 4.51
N PHE A 234 -11.97 -15.03 4.31
CA PHE A 234 -11.23 -14.43 5.43
C PHE A 234 -12.19 -13.82 6.47
N THR A 235 -12.16 -14.34 7.69
CA THR A 235 -13.03 -13.91 8.80
C THR A 235 -12.35 -12.92 9.73
N ASN A 236 -11.01 -12.93 9.82
CA ASN A 236 -10.25 -12.11 10.76
C ASN A 236 -8.84 -11.74 10.25
N MET A 237 -8.19 -10.84 10.98
CA MET A 237 -6.84 -10.35 10.71
C MET A 237 -5.76 -11.44 10.71
N GLU A 238 -5.89 -12.49 11.51
CA GLU A 238 -4.89 -13.56 11.55
C GLU A 238 -4.83 -14.33 10.23
N GLN A 239 -6.00 -14.59 9.64
CA GLN A 239 -6.07 -15.25 8.34
C GLN A 239 -5.51 -14.37 7.23
N ILE A 240 -5.83 -13.06 7.25
CA ILE A 240 -5.27 -12.09 6.29
C ILE A 240 -3.74 -12.06 6.43
N PHE A 241 -3.24 -11.93 7.65
CA PHE A 241 -1.79 -11.86 7.89
C PHE A 241 -1.07 -13.14 7.42
N ARG A 242 -1.64 -14.32 7.66
CA ARG A 242 -1.07 -15.58 7.14
C ARG A 242 -1.03 -15.61 5.62
N GLU A 243 -2.07 -15.12 4.95
CA GLU A 243 -2.10 -15.03 3.48
C GLU A 243 -1.01 -14.07 2.97
N LEU A 244 -0.84 -12.91 3.62
CA LEU A 244 0.20 -11.95 3.25
C LEU A 244 1.61 -12.51 3.44
N GLN A 245 1.80 -13.41 4.41
CA GLN A 245 3.08 -14.10 4.63
C GLN A 245 3.28 -15.32 3.73
N HIS A 246 2.25 -15.78 3.03
CA HIS A 246 2.31 -16.99 2.23
C HIS A 246 3.12 -16.73 0.95
N LEU A 247 4.27 -17.39 0.83
CA LEU A 247 5.06 -17.40 -0.39
C LEU A 247 4.46 -18.39 -1.40
N THR A 248 4.33 -17.96 -2.66
CA THR A 248 4.02 -18.85 -3.78
C THR A 248 5.15 -19.86 -4.01
N GLU A 249 4.90 -20.97 -4.71
CA GLU A 249 5.93 -22.00 -4.99
C GLU A 249 7.18 -21.41 -5.66
N ARG A 250 7.00 -20.44 -6.57
CA ARG A 250 8.13 -19.73 -7.20
C ARG A 250 8.87 -18.84 -6.22
N GLU A 251 8.16 -18.14 -5.34
CA GLU A 251 8.80 -17.33 -4.29
C GLU A 251 9.53 -18.21 -3.28
N VAL A 252 9.02 -19.41 -2.96
CA VAL A 252 9.70 -20.40 -2.12
C VAL A 252 11.00 -20.85 -2.79
N ALA A 253 10.97 -21.22 -4.06
CA ALA A 253 12.17 -21.63 -4.79
C ALA A 253 13.24 -20.52 -4.84
N CYS A 254 12.82 -19.29 -5.14
CA CYS A 254 13.69 -18.10 -5.11
C CYS A 254 14.25 -17.85 -3.71
N TYR A 255 13.40 -17.96 -2.68
CA TYR A 255 13.79 -17.79 -1.28
C TYR A 255 14.82 -18.82 -0.86
N GLU A 256 14.60 -20.10 -1.15
CA GLU A 256 15.53 -21.18 -0.84
C GLU A 256 16.88 -20.97 -1.52
N TYR A 257 16.87 -20.58 -2.80
CA TYR A 257 18.08 -20.28 -3.55
C TYR A 257 18.91 -19.17 -2.89
N ILE A 258 18.30 -18.02 -2.59
CA ILE A 258 19.02 -16.89 -1.97
C ILE A 258 19.42 -17.21 -0.53
N ASN A 259 18.51 -17.80 0.26
CA ASN A 259 18.73 -18.08 1.68
C ASN A 259 19.76 -19.20 1.92
N SER A 260 20.01 -20.08 0.94
CA SER A 260 21.10 -21.06 1.00
C SER A 260 22.49 -20.42 1.07
N ARG A 261 22.64 -19.19 0.59
CA ARG A 261 23.89 -18.41 0.56
C ARG A 261 24.07 -17.48 1.77
N ARG A 262 23.19 -17.59 2.76
CA ARG A 262 23.25 -16.75 3.96
C ARG A 262 24.53 -17.00 4.75
N GLN A 263 25.06 -15.93 5.29
CA GLN A 263 26.22 -15.93 6.16
C GLN A 263 25.92 -15.05 7.38
N PHE A 264 26.71 -15.26 8.44
CA PHE A 264 26.64 -14.44 9.65
C PHE A 264 28.05 -13.99 10.00
N SER A 265 28.20 -12.70 10.30
CA SER A 265 29.40 -12.12 10.88
C SER A 265 28.99 -11.34 12.11
N ASP A 266 29.36 -11.85 13.28
CA ASP A 266 28.98 -11.32 14.60
C ASP A 266 27.49 -11.00 14.71
N SER A 267 27.15 -9.73 14.59
CA SER A 267 25.79 -9.21 14.74
C SER A 267 25.10 -8.89 13.41
N ILE A 268 25.67 -9.33 12.30
CA ILE A 268 25.16 -9.04 10.95
C ILE A 268 24.88 -10.36 10.23
N GLY A 269 23.63 -10.58 9.86
CA GLY A 269 23.24 -11.66 8.95
C GLY A 269 23.23 -11.12 7.51
N TYR A 270 23.95 -11.74 6.59
CA TYR A 270 24.07 -11.20 5.24
C TYR A 270 24.00 -12.25 4.14
N VAL A 271 23.67 -11.78 2.93
CA VAL A 271 23.76 -12.54 1.68
C VAL A 271 24.45 -11.64 0.66
N ILE A 272 25.48 -12.17 0.01
CA ILE A 272 26.12 -11.55 -1.15
C ILE A 272 25.77 -12.43 -2.34
N LEU A 273 25.03 -11.87 -3.30
CA LEU A 273 24.70 -12.54 -4.56
C LEU A 273 25.66 -12.04 -5.62
N HIS A 274 26.45 -12.95 -6.18
CA HIS A 274 27.38 -12.66 -7.26
C HIS A 274 26.64 -12.56 -8.60
N GLU A 275 27.35 -12.18 -9.66
CA GLU A 275 26.74 -12.03 -10.99
C GLU A 275 26.10 -13.32 -11.48
N ASP A 276 26.77 -14.47 -11.31
CA ASP A 276 26.21 -15.79 -11.68
C ASP A 276 24.91 -16.12 -10.94
N ASP A 277 24.81 -15.71 -9.67
CA ASP A 277 23.60 -15.90 -8.88
C ASP A 277 22.46 -15.03 -9.42
N MET A 278 22.77 -13.78 -9.79
CA MET A 278 21.79 -12.85 -10.33
C MET A 278 21.36 -13.22 -11.75
N GLU A 279 22.26 -13.74 -12.59
CA GLU A 279 21.92 -14.25 -13.91
C GLU A 279 20.93 -15.41 -13.82
N HIS A 280 21.17 -16.37 -12.92
CA HIS A 280 20.22 -17.44 -12.65
C HIS A 280 18.89 -16.89 -12.11
N LEU A 281 18.93 -15.96 -11.17
CA LEU A 281 17.71 -15.41 -10.58
C LEU A 281 16.87 -14.66 -11.62
N TYR A 282 17.49 -13.85 -12.48
CA TYR A 282 16.79 -13.12 -13.54
C TYR A 282 16.35 -14.02 -14.70
N SER A 283 16.97 -15.19 -14.92
CA SER A 283 16.49 -16.16 -15.90
C SER A 283 15.27 -16.94 -15.40
N GLU A 284 15.23 -17.26 -14.10
CA GLU A 284 14.21 -18.11 -13.50
C GLU A 284 13.04 -17.34 -12.87
N PHE A 285 13.24 -16.08 -12.46
CA PHE A 285 12.26 -15.31 -11.70
C PHE A 285 12.10 -13.89 -12.23
N ASP A 286 10.87 -13.38 -12.11
CA ASP A 286 10.57 -11.99 -12.44
C ASP A 286 11.18 -11.05 -11.38
N ASN A 287 11.54 -9.82 -11.78
CA ASN A 287 12.16 -8.84 -10.89
C ASN A 287 11.31 -8.53 -9.64
N GLU A 288 9.98 -8.61 -9.76
CA GLU A 288 9.05 -8.48 -8.63
C GLU A 288 9.27 -9.56 -7.57
N ILE A 289 9.43 -10.83 -7.98
CA ILE A 289 9.69 -11.96 -7.07
C ILE A 289 11.02 -11.76 -6.36
N ILE A 290 12.08 -11.45 -7.11
CA ILE A 290 13.43 -11.23 -6.55
C ILE A 290 13.37 -10.08 -5.53
N THR A 291 12.67 -8.99 -5.87
CA THR A 291 12.50 -7.85 -4.97
C THR A 291 11.75 -8.24 -3.69
N THR A 292 10.64 -8.97 -3.78
CA THR A 292 9.86 -9.41 -2.63
C THR A 292 10.65 -10.37 -1.73
N VAL A 293 11.28 -11.39 -2.32
CA VAL A 293 12.04 -12.40 -1.59
C VAL A 293 13.26 -11.78 -0.89
N THR A 294 14.00 -10.89 -1.55
CA THR A 294 15.12 -10.18 -0.90
C THR A 294 14.64 -9.28 0.25
N LYS A 295 13.44 -8.66 0.19
CA LYS A 295 12.87 -7.94 1.36
C LYS A 295 12.64 -8.91 2.52
N ALA A 296 12.03 -10.07 2.25
CA ALA A 296 11.68 -11.07 3.26
C ALA A 296 12.92 -11.67 3.94
N ILE A 297 13.95 -12.01 3.15
CA ILE A 297 15.24 -12.53 3.66
C ILE A 297 15.94 -11.49 4.52
N ALA A 298 15.98 -10.22 4.09
CA ALA A 298 16.62 -9.16 4.86
C ALA A 298 15.96 -9.00 6.24
N ASN A 299 14.62 -9.01 6.30
CA ASN A 299 13.90 -8.96 7.57
C ASN A 299 14.24 -10.17 8.45
N THR A 300 14.22 -11.38 7.89
CA THR A 300 14.48 -12.61 8.63
C THR A 300 15.91 -12.69 9.15
N LEU A 301 16.90 -12.25 8.37
CA LEU A 301 18.30 -12.20 8.79
C LEU A 301 18.55 -11.13 9.86
N ALA A 302 17.84 -10.00 9.81
CA ALA A 302 17.97 -8.95 10.82
C ALA A 302 17.46 -9.44 12.18
N GLU A 303 16.35 -10.18 12.20
CA GLU A 303 15.84 -10.78 13.43
C GLU A 303 16.74 -11.92 13.93
N LYS A 304 17.22 -12.80 13.03
CA LYS A 304 18.12 -13.91 13.42
C LYS A 304 19.48 -13.46 13.94
N SER A 305 20.05 -12.40 13.37
CA SER A 305 21.32 -11.82 13.84
C SER A 305 21.18 -10.99 15.11
N GLY A 306 19.94 -10.63 15.47
CA GLY A 306 19.62 -9.77 16.61
C GLY A 306 20.01 -8.29 16.44
N ARG A 307 20.70 -7.89 15.34
CA ARG A 307 21.02 -6.48 15.09
C ARG A 307 20.77 -6.02 13.67
N LEU A 308 21.53 -6.47 12.68
CA LEU A 308 21.47 -5.94 11.31
C LEU A 308 21.46 -7.05 10.27
N SER A 309 20.90 -6.75 9.11
CA SER A 309 21.14 -7.55 7.91
C SER A 309 21.52 -6.71 6.72
N LEU A 310 22.21 -7.38 5.79
CA LEU A 310 22.60 -6.83 4.51
C LEU A 310 22.36 -7.86 3.41
N ILE A 311 21.67 -7.47 2.35
CA ILE A 311 21.69 -8.19 1.08
C ILE A 311 22.36 -7.29 0.06
N CYS A 312 23.39 -7.82 -0.59
CA CYS A 312 24.14 -7.15 -1.65
C CYS A 312 23.96 -7.93 -2.94
N PHE A 313 23.54 -7.26 -4.01
CA PHE A 313 23.34 -7.90 -5.32
C PHE A 313 23.42 -6.89 -6.47
N ALA A 314 23.75 -7.38 -7.67
CA ALA A 314 23.70 -6.57 -8.89
C ALA A 314 22.25 -6.42 -9.38
N ASP A 315 21.79 -5.20 -9.56
CA ASP A 315 20.45 -4.85 -10.04
C ASP A 315 20.48 -4.53 -11.55
N GLY A 316 19.66 -5.25 -12.32
CA GLY A 316 19.54 -5.12 -13.77
C GLY A 316 20.24 -6.21 -14.59
N THR A 317 19.95 -6.22 -15.91
CA THR A 317 20.57 -7.09 -16.91
C THR A 317 21.30 -6.24 -17.96
N GLY A 318 22.51 -6.62 -18.38
CA GLY A 318 23.33 -5.89 -19.37
C GLY A 318 24.56 -5.18 -18.78
N ASP A 319 25.06 -4.16 -19.49
CA ASP A 319 26.38 -3.52 -19.23
C ASP A 319 26.35 -2.43 -18.14
N GLU A 320 25.19 -1.86 -17.81
CA GLU A 320 25.02 -0.88 -16.72
C GLU A 320 24.45 -1.55 -15.47
N LYS A 321 25.27 -2.35 -14.78
CA LYS A 321 24.88 -2.99 -13.50
C LYS A 321 25.13 -2.03 -12.34
N LEU A 322 24.10 -1.77 -11.53
CA LEU A 322 24.27 -1.09 -10.24
C LEU A 322 24.30 -2.13 -9.12
N VAL A 323 25.08 -1.89 -8.06
CA VAL A 323 25.05 -2.75 -6.88
C VAL A 323 24.02 -2.21 -5.90
N GLN A 324 23.00 -3.02 -5.61
CA GLN A 324 21.98 -2.70 -4.63
C GLN A 324 22.39 -3.24 -3.25
N PHE A 325 22.40 -2.34 -2.26
CA PHE A 325 22.57 -2.67 -0.84
C PHE A 325 21.22 -2.55 -0.15
N ARG A 326 20.71 -3.67 0.36
CA ARG A 326 19.47 -3.70 1.13
C ARG A 326 19.77 -4.00 2.58
N MET A 327 19.59 -3.00 3.43
CA MET A 327 19.82 -3.12 4.86
C MET A 327 18.52 -3.14 5.66
N ARG A 328 18.49 -3.97 6.69
CA ARG A 328 17.41 -4.00 7.69
C ARG A 328 18.01 -4.06 9.09
N ARG A 329 17.28 -3.46 10.03
CA ARG A 329 17.63 -3.43 11.46
C ARG A 329 16.64 -4.30 12.22
N GLY A 330 17.15 -5.19 13.05
CA GLY A 330 16.35 -6.06 13.91
C GLY A 330 15.50 -5.25 14.87
N HIS A 331 14.31 -5.75 15.18
CA HIS A 331 13.29 -5.03 15.92
C HIS A 331 13.78 -4.52 17.29
N LEU A 332 14.59 -5.33 17.99
CA LEU A 332 15.11 -5.03 19.32
C LEU A 332 16.34 -4.11 19.32
N PHE A 333 17.05 -3.97 18.19
CA PHE A 333 18.29 -3.19 18.12
C PHE A 333 18.04 -1.72 17.79
N ARG A 334 17.45 -0.95 18.71
CA ARG A 334 16.97 0.43 18.43
C ARG A 334 18.01 1.54 18.54
N SER A 335 19.22 1.23 19.00
CA SER A 335 20.28 2.20 19.26
C SER A 335 21.02 2.69 18.01
N PHE A 336 20.61 2.27 16.81
CA PHE A 336 21.30 2.56 15.56
C PHE A 336 20.29 3.01 14.49
N ASP A 337 20.56 4.12 13.82
CA ASP A 337 19.75 4.61 12.70
C ASP A 337 20.44 4.26 11.38
N LEU A 338 19.76 3.49 10.54
CA LEU A 338 20.30 3.08 9.23
C LEU A 338 20.43 4.25 8.24
N ARG A 339 19.83 5.40 8.53
CA ARG A 339 19.93 6.60 7.68
C ARG A 339 21.27 7.31 7.79
N ASP A 340 22.07 6.96 8.80
CA ASP A 340 23.38 7.55 9.06
C ASP A 340 24.53 6.75 8.42
N VAL A 341 24.21 5.71 7.63
CA VAL A 341 25.17 4.81 6.95
C VAL A 341 25.42 5.25 5.52
#